data_AF-A0A920AGL9-F1
#
_entry.id   AF-A0A920AGL9-F1
#
_cell.length_a   1.000
_cell.length_b   1.000
_cell.length_c   1.000
_cell.angle_alpha   90.00
_cell.angle_beta   90.00
_cell.angle_gamma   90.00
#
_symmetry.space_group_name_H-M   'P 1'
#
loop_
_entity.id
_entity.type
_entity.pdbx_description
1 polymer ?
#
loop_
_entity_poly.entity_id
_entity_poly.type
_entity_poly.pdbx_seq_one_letter_code
_entity_poly.pdbx_strand_id
1 'polypeptide(L)'
;MIKRIIFKRKNNYILKYSLLLLLFIIILYLISFYYFSNREYFVIPKFTDKYFVIPTNKEGEVVDYLDKKSLNNIDNEIQDFDFKNIDELDFTIQLYSNDNFENINKYLNNLLENKKEIIDHEDIFVFYKKTEIGTQYFITYKNYISKNNASEACDLLTIVKSCIILNLQN
;
A
#
# COMPACT_ATOMS: atom_id res chain seq x y z
N MET A 1 20.98 62.37 -71.55
CA MET A 1 19.90 61.39 -71.35
C MET A 1 20.41 60.32 -70.41
N ILE A 2 20.07 60.36 -69.11
CA ILE A 2 20.63 59.46 -68.09
C ILE A 2 19.61 58.34 -67.82
N LYS A 3 19.93 57.11 -68.22
CA LYS A 3 19.12 55.92 -67.89
C LYS A 3 19.28 55.62 -66.41
N ARG A 4 18.24 55.87 -65.60
CA ARG A 4 18.13 55.37 -64.23
C ARG A 4 17.83 53.86 -64.29
N ILE A 5 18.78 53.04 -63.84
CA ILE A 5 18.56 51.60 -63.65
C ILE A 5 17.82 51.44 -62.31
N ILE A 6 16.50 51.30 -62.36
CA ILE A 6 15.62 51.36 -61.17
C ILE A 6 15.52 50.01 -60.43
N PHE A 7 16.03 48.89 -60.98
CA PHE A 7 15.98 47.61 -60.29
C PHE A 7 17.30 46.83 -60.40
N LYS A 8 18.15 46.94 -59.37
CA LYS A 8 19.10 45.87 -59.03
C LYS A 8 18.37 44.88 -58.13
N ARG A 9 18.10 43.66 -58.63
CA ARG A 9 17.57 42.56 -57.81
C ARG A 9 18.58 42.24 -56.71
N LYS A 10 18.28 42.61 -55.47
CA LYS A 10 19.13 42.30 -54.32
C LYS A 10 19.05 40.79 -54.09
N ASN A 11 20.18 40.09 -54.27
CA ASN A 11 20.23 38.65 -54.00
C ASN A 11 20.12 38.46 -52.48
N ASN A 12 18.95 38.08 -51.98
CA ASN A 12 18.70 37.93 -50.54
C ASN A 12 19.24 36.57 -50.04
N TYR A 13 20.55 36.35 -50.21
CA TYR A 13 21.22 35.11 -49.81
C TYR A 13 20.98 34.80 -48.33
N ILE A 14 20.94 35.82 -47.46
CA ILE A 14 20.65 35.70 -46.02
C ILE A 14 19.29 35.02 -45.80
N LEU A 15 18.25 35.44 -46.52
CA LEU A 15 16.90 34.90 -46.37
C LEU A 15 16.83 33.46 -46.90
N LYS A 16 17.55 33.15 -47.98
CA LYS A 16 17.67 31.79 -48.53
C LYS A 16 18.38 30.83 -47.55
N TYR A 17 19.49 31.26 -46.94
CA TYR A 17 20.22 30.46 -45.95
C TYR A 17 19.44 30.30 -44.64
N SER A 18 18.74 31.36 -44.18
CA SER A 18 17.87 31.28 -43.01
C SER A 18 16.73 30.28 -43.21
N LEU A 19 16.15 30.24 -44.41
CA LEU A 19 15.06 29.31 -44.73
C LEU A 19 15.57 27.85 -44.84
N LEU A 20 16.79 27.66 -45.34
CA LEU A 20 17.47 26.36 -45.36
C LEU A 20 17.80 25.87 -43.94
N LEU A 21 18.27 26.75 -43.06
CA LEU A 21 18.57 26.44 -41.66
C LEU A 21 17.30 26.04 -40.90
N LEU A 22 16.20 26.78 -41.10
CA LEU A 22 14.91 26.45 -40.48
C LEU A 22 14.42 25.07 -40.92
N LEU A 23 14.57 24.74 -42.20
CA LEU A 23 14.21 23.42 -42.74
C LEU A 23 15.07 22.31 -42.13
N PHE A 24 16.38 22.56 -41.92
CA PHE A 24 17.28 21.62 -41.24
C PHE A 24 16.88 21.35 -39.78
N ILE A 25 16.50 22.39 -39.03
CA ILE A 25 16.03 22.26 -37.64
C ILE A 25 14.75 21.43 -37.57
N ILE A 26 13.81 21.65 -38.51
CA ILE A 26 12.56 20.87 -38.58
C ILE A 26 12.85 19.40 -38.84
N ILE A 27 13.77 19.09 -39.76
CA ILE A 27 14.16 17.70 -40.05
C ILE A 27 14.77 17.04 -38.81
N LEU A 28 15.69 17.72 -38.12
CA LEU A 28 16.30 17.23 -36.88
C LEU A 28 15.24 16.91 -35.82
N TYR A 29 14.28 17.82 -35.63
CA TYR A 29 13.18 17.62 -34.69
C TYR A 29 12.35 16.38 -35.04
N LEU A 30 11.99 16.20 -36.31
CA LEU A 30 11.20 15.03 -36.75
C LEU A 30 11.96 13.71 -36.54
N ILE A 31 13.27 13.68 -36.79
CA ILE A 31 14.11 12.50 -36.54
C ILE A 31 14.17 12.18 -35.04
N SER A 32 14.40 13.19 -34.19
CA SER A 32 14.41 13.01 -32.74
C SER A 32 13.05 12.57 -32.20
N PHE A 33 11.96 13.15 -32.72
CA PHE A 33 10.60 12.78 -32.37
C PHE A 33 10.29 11.32 -32.73
N TYR A 34 10.63 10.90 -33.96
CA TYR A 34 10.50 9.51 -34.39
C TYR A 34 11.26 8.54 -33.48
N TYR A 35 12.49 8.87 -33.11
CA TYR A 35 13.30 8.04 -32.22
C TYR A 35 12.73 7.95 -30.79
N PHE A 36 12.12 9.04 -30.29
CA PHE A 36 11.53 9.07 -28.96
C PHE A 36 10.17 8.37 -28.90
N SER A 37 9.31 8.57 -29.91
CA SER A 37 7.99 7.94 -29.99
C SER A 37 8.03 6.43 -30.18
N ASN A 38 9.11 5.89 -30.78
CA ASN A 38 9.28 4.45 -30.95
C ASN A 38 9.81 3.72 -29.70
N ARG A 39 10.02 4.41 -28.57
CA ARG A 39 10.36 3.73 -27.32
C ARG A 39 9.08 3.42 -26.55
N GLU A 40 8.70 2.14 -26.53
CA GLU A 40 7.50 1.64 -25.84
C GLU A 40 7.53 1.94 -24.32
N TYR A 41 8.72 2.06 -23.74
CA TYR A 41 8.96 2.45 -22.35
C TYR A 41 10.44 2.80 -22.15
N PHE A 42 10.73 3.57 -21.11
CA PHE A 42 12.09 3.68 -20.58
C PHE A 42 12.18 2.83 -19.32
N VAL A 43 13.16 1.93 -19.25
CA VAL A 43 13.38 1.08 -18.08
C VAL A 43 14.14 1.91 -17.04
N ILE A 44 13.47 2.25 -15.94
CA ILE A 44 14.14 2.80 -14.76
C ILE A 44 14.81 1.60 -14.06
N PRO A 45 16.16 1.55 -13.97
CA PRO A 45 16.81 0.48 -13.24
C PRO A 45 16.36 0.53 -11.78
N LYS A 46 15.95 -0.62 -11.24
CA LYS A 46 15.58 -0.72 -9.83
C LYS A 46 16.82 -0.37 -9.00
N PHE A 47 16.71 0.66 -8.15
CA PHE A 47 17.75 1.01 -7.21
C PHE A 47 17.95 -0.17 -6.23
N THR A 48 19.11 -0.82 -6.29
CA THR A 48 19.46 -1.98 -5.46
C THR A 48 20.24 -1.61 -4.21
N ASP A 49 20.71 -0.36 -4.13
CA ASP A 49 21.50 0.11 -3.00
C ASP A 49 20.61 0.49 -1.82
N LYS A 50 21.24 0.64 -0.65
CA LYS A 50 20.55 1.05 0.57
C LYS A 50 20.33 2.56 0.51
N TYR A 51 19.09 3.01 0.63
CA TYR A 51 18.75 4.44 0.75
C TYR A 51 19.34 5.07 2.02
N PHE A 52 19.59 4.27 3.06
CA PHE A 52 20.20 4.69 4.31
C PHE A 52 20.93 3.52 4.96
N VAL A 53 22.00 3.82 5.71
CA VAL A 53 22.71 2.85 6.54
C VAL A 53 22.30 3.12 7.98
N ILE A 54 21.58 2.19 8.61
CA ILE A 54 21.31 2.26 10.05
C ILE A 54 22.59 1.82 10.77
N PRO A 55 23.19 2.67 11.62
CA PRO A 55 24.36 2.28 12.38
C PRO A 55 24.00 1.21 13.42
N THR A 56 24.89 0.25 13.63
CA THR A 56 24.73 -0.84 14.61
C THR A 56 24.69 -0.32 16.05
N ASN A 57 25.28 0.85 16.31
CA ASN A 57 25.18 1.56 17.58
C ASN A 57 24.77 3.01 17.29
N LYS A 58 23.64 3.45 17.86
CA LYS A 58 23.12 4.80 17.66
C LYS A 58 23.72 5.84 18.61
N GLU A 59 24.73 5.48 19.42
CA GLU A 59 25.39 6.35 20.41
C GLU A 59 24.43 7.07 21.38
N GLY A 60 23.17 6.64 21.46
CA GLY A 60 22.21 7.11 22.44
C GLY A 60 22.53 6.54 23.83
N GLU A 61 22.02 7.18 24.87
CA GLU A 61 22.11 6.65 26.23
C GLU A 61 21.54 5.23 26.28
N VAL A 62 22.35 4.30 26.82
CA VAL A 62 21.90 2.95 27.15
C VAL A 62 20.93 3.09 28.31
N VAL A 63 19.65 2.84 28.05
CA VAL A 63 18.63 2.89 29.10
C VAL A 63 18.83 1.68 30.00
N ASP A 64 19.31 1.91 31.21
CA ASP A 64 19.25 0.91 32.27
C ASP A 64 17.78 0.50 32.44
N TYR A 65 17.51 -0.80 32.62
CA TYR A 65 16.17 -1.41 32.73
C TYR A 65 15.44 -1.82 31.43
N LEU A 66 16.15 -2.29 30.41
CA LEU A 66 15.53 -3.08 29.31
C LEU A 66 14.68 -4.26 29.84
N ASP A 67 15.04 -4.80 31.01
CA ASP A 67 14.36 -5.93 31.64
C ASP A 67 13.02 -5.57 32.33
N LYS A 68 12.62 -4.29 32.34
CA LYS A 68 11.29 -3.91 32.85
C LYS A 68 10.21 -4.45 31.92
N LYS A 69 9.26 -5.19 32.50
CA LYS A 69 8.13 -5.91 31.88
C LYS A 69 7.29 -5.14 30.83
N SER A 70 7.45 -3.82 30.72
CA SER A 70 6.83 -2.99 29.67
C SER A 70 7.61 -2.99 28.33
N LEU A 71 8.85 -3.51 28.31
CA LEU A 71 9.74 -3.53 27.15
C LEU A 71 10.17 -4.94 26.73
N ASN A 72 10.04 -5.93 27.62
CA ASN A 72 10.38 -7.32 27.32
C ASN A 72 9.17 -8.05 26.73
N ASN A 73 9.13 -8.16 25.40
CA ASN A 73 8.29 -9.12 24.68
C ASN A 73 8.84 -10.54 24.93
N ILE A 74 8.57 -11.10 26.10
CA ILE A 74 8.60 -12.55 26.26
C ILE A 74 7.32 -13.02 25.60
N ASP A 75 7.39 -13.27 24.29
CA ASP A 75 6.35 -13.97 23.57
C ASP A 75 6.25 -15.37 24.17
N ASN A 76 5.27 -15.56 25.04
CA ASN A 76 4.81 -16.90 25.35
C ASN A 76 4.26 -17.46 24.04
N GLU A 77 5.00 -18.38 23.42
CA GLU A 77 4.54 -19.10 22.24
C GLU A 77 3.15 -19.67 22.55
N ILE A 78 2.16 -19.21 21.77
CA ILE A 78 0.77 -19.66 21.89
C ILE A 78 0.76 -21.13 21.50
N GLN A 79 0.47 -22.00 22.46
CA GLN A 79 0.23 -23.41 22.19
C GLN A 79 -1.02 -23.60 21.32
N ASP A 80 -0.84 -24.34 20.22
CA ASP A 80 -1.84 -25.15 19.49
C ASP A 80 -3.27 -24.59 19.40
N PHE A 81 -3.42 -23.35 18.93
CA PHE A 81 -4.70 -22.93 18.36
C PHE A 81 -4.64 -23.04 16.84
N ASP A 82 -5.57 -23.79 16.25
CA ASP A 82 -5.73 -23.92 14.81
C ASP A 82 -6.31 -22.61 14.26
N PHE A 83 -5.44 -21.64 14.06
CA PHE A 83 -5.79 -20.38 13.43
C PHE A 83 -6.18 -20.68 11.98
N LYS A 84 -7.46 -20.46 11.64
CA LYS A 84 -7.94 -20.59 10.25
C LYS A 84 -7.08 -19.72 9.33
N ASN A 85 -6.76 -20.26 8.16
CA ASN A 85 -5.92 -19.56 7.20
C ASN A 85 -6.62 -18.27 6.72
N ILE A 86 -6.00 -17.13 6.98
CA ILE A 86 -6.56 -15.79 6.73
C ILE A 86 -6.30 -15.29 5.31
N ASP A 87 -5.55 -16.04 4.50
CA ASP A 87 -5.16 -15.68 3.13
C ASP A 87 -6.37 -15.45 2.20
N GLU A 88 -7.55 -15.97 2.57
CA GLU A 88 -8.79 -15.81 1.81
C GLU A 88 -9.67 -14.66 2.31
N LEU A 89 -9.32 -13.98 3.40
CA LEU A 89 -10.16 -12.93 4.00
C LEU A 89 -9.82 -11.55 3.43
N ASP A 90 -10.79 -10.93 2.75
CA ASP A 90 -10.64 -9.58 2.19
C ASP A 90 -11.07 -8.53 3.22
N PHE A 91 -12.39 -8.47 3.48
CA PHE A 91 -12.99 -7.62 4.50
C PHE A 91 -13.73 -8.46 5.52
N THR A 92 -13.55 -8.18 6.80
CA THR A 92 -14.24 -8.90 7.88
C THR A 92 -14.67 -7.94 8.98
N ILE A 93 -15.68 -8.33 9.75
CA ILE A 93 -16.18 -7.51 10.86
C ILE A 93 -15.48 -7.96 12.15
N GLN A 94 -14.79 -7.05 12.82
CA GLN A 94 -14.22 -7.30 14.14
C GLN A 94 -15.32 -7.35 15.19
N LEU A 95 -15.40 -8.49 15.90
CA LEU A 95 -16.27 -8.67 17.04
C LEU A 95 -15.56 -8.36 18.36
N TYR A 96 -14.30 -8.77 18.47
CA TYR A 96 -13.51 -8.60 19.69
C TYR A 96 -12.01 -8.63 19.39
N SER A 97 -11.21 -7.99 20.23
CA SER A 97 -9.76 -8.00 20.16
C SER A 97 -9.15 -7.92 21.55
N ASN A 98 -8.11 -8.71 21.81
CA ASN A 98 -7.34 -8.65 23.05
C ASN A 98 -5.89 -9.07 22.79
N ASP A 99 -4.95 -8.54 23.59
CA ASP A 99 -3.54 -8.94 23.58
C ASP A 99 -3.29 -10.22 24.39
N ASN A 100 -4.25 -10.64 25.22
CA ASN A 100 -4.22 -11.91 25.92
C ASN A 100 -5.17 -12.94 25.27
N PHE A 101 -4.59 -14.04 24.81
CA PHE A 101 -5.30 -15.13 24.16
C PHE A 101 -6.33 -15.86 25.07
N GLU A 102 -6.12 -15.91 26.38
CA GLU A 102 -7.11 -16.48 27.31
C GLU A 102 -8.44 -15.70 27.29
N ASN A 103 -8.35 -14.38 27.17
CA ASN A 103 -9.53 -13.52 27.05
C ASN A 103 -10.25 -13.73 25.71
N ILE A 104 -9.52 -14.02 24.64
CA ILE A 104 -10.08 -14.39 23.33
C ILE A 104 -10.90 -15.66 23.47
N ASN A 105 -10.31 -16.73 24.02
CA ASN A 105 -11.00 -18.00 24.19
C ASN A 105 -12.24 -17.87 25.08
N LYS A 106 -12.14 -17.10 26.17
CA LYS A 106 -13.29 -16.83 27.05
C LYS A 106 -14.42 -16.12 26.30
N TYR A 107 -14.09 -15.10 25.50
CA TYR A 107 -15.10 -14.38 24.72
C TYR A 107 -15.69 -15.26 23.62
N LEU A 108 -14.86 -16.03 22.91
CA LEU A 108 -15.27 -16.95 21.86
C LEU A 108 -16.26 -17.99 22.40
N ASN A 109 -15.92 -18.66 23.51
CA ASN A 109 -16.80 -19.64 24.14
C ASN A 109 -18.13 -19.02 24.56
N ASN A 110 -18.09 -17.83 25.18
CA ASN A 110 -19.30 -17.10 25.57
C ASN A 110 -20.19 -16.74 24.36
N LEU A 111 -19.57 -16.34 23.25
CA LEU A 111 -20.28 -16.02 22.02
C LEU A 111 -20.87 -17.28 21.38
N LEU A 112 -20.09 -18.35 21.31
CA LEU A 112 -20.53 -19.65 20.82
C LEU A 112 -21.58 -20.30 21.71
N GLU A 113 -21.68 -20.01 23.00
CA GLU A 113 -22.73 -20.56 23.87
C GLU A 113 -24.01 -19.72 23.80
N ASN A 114 -23.89 -18.40 23.87
CA ASN A 114 -25.02 -17.50 24.07
C ASN A 114 -25.59 -16.89 22.77
N LYS A 115 -24.91 -17.06 21.63
CA LYS A 115 -25.30 -16.48 20.33
C LYS A 115 -25.40 -17.51 19.20
N LYS A 116 -25.53 -18.80 19.52
CA LYS A 116 -25.66 -19.88 18.51
C LYS A 116 -26.75 -19.65 17.47
N GLU A 117 -27.85 -19.01 17.87
CA GLU A 117 -28.99 -18.76 16.97
C GLU A 117 -28.72 -17.63 15.95
N ILE A 118 -27.67 -16.83 16.16
CA ILE A 118 -27.37 -15.64 15.36
C ILE A 118 -26.02 -15.75 14.65
N ILE A 119 -25.07 -16.50 15.22
CA ILE A 119 -23.74 -16.71 14.64
C ILE A 119 -23.45 -18.20 14.55
N ASP A 120 -23.15 -18.64 13.32
CA ASP A 120 -22.61 -19.96 13.06
C ASP A 120 -21.10 -20.00 13.35
N HIS A 121 -20.64 -21.13 13.88
CA HIS A 121 -19.23 -21.33 14.20
C HIS A 121 -18.33 -21.23 12.94
N GLU A 122 -18.86 -21.60 11.78
CA GLU A 122 -18.12 -21.58 10.51
C GLU A 122 -17.79 -20.15 10.07
N ASP A 123 -18.67 -19.20 10.40
CA ASP A 123 -18.54 -17.78 10.08
C ASP A 123 -17.55 -17.02 10.98
N ILE A 124 -17.06 -17.67 12.06
CA ILE A 124 -16.10 -17.06 12.97
C ILE A 124 -14.69 -17.41 12.54
N PHE A 125 -13.85 -16.38 12.53
CA PHE A 125 -12.42 -16.48 12.30
C PHE A 125 -11.67 -15.88 13.48
N VAL A 126 -10.56 -16.51 13.85
CA VAL A 126 -9.65 -16.01 14.87
C VAL A 126 -8.28 -15.94 14.24
N PHE A 127 -7.63 -14.79 14.36
CA PHE A 127 -6.28 -14.59 13.88
C PHE A 127 -5.49 -13.67 14.81
N TYR A 128 -4.19 -13.60 14.60
CA TYR A 128 -3.31 -12.71 15.34
C TYR A 128 -2.48 -11.85 14.40
N LYS A 129 -2.12 -10.66 14.86
CA LYS A 129 -1.16 -9.76 14.22
C LYS A 129 -0.03 -9.49 15.20
N LYS A 130 1.17 -9.92 14.83
CA LYS A 130 2.39 -9.62 15.59
C LYS A 130 2.93 -8.26 15.18
N THR A 131 3.22 -7.42 16.15
CA THR A 131 3.79 -6.08 15.96
C THR A 131 5.00 -5.91 16.88
N GLU A 132 5.76 -4.82 16.70
CA GLU A 132 6.91 -4.50 17.57
C GLU A 132 6.50 -4.31 19.05
N ILE A 133 5.25 -3.88 19.28
CA ILE A 133 4.69 -3.65 20.62
C ILE A 133 4.01 -4.88 21.23
N GLY A 134 3.96 -6.00 20.50
CA GLY A 134 3.38 -7.26 20.98
C GLY A 134 2.43 -7.92 19.98
N THR A 135 1.82 -9.02 20.42
CA THR A 135 0.86 -9.79 19.62
C THR A 135 -0.56 -9.40 19.98
N GLN A 136 -1.35 -9.05 18.98
CA GLN A 136 -2.77 -8.72 19.12
C GLN A 136 -3.61 -9.80 18.46
N TYR A 137 -4.61 -10.32 19.17
CA TYR A 137 -5.54 -11.33 18.66
C TYR A 137 -6.89 -10.69 18.34
N PHE A 138 -7.58 -11.28 17.37
CA PHE A 138 -8.84 -10.79 16.83
C PHE A 138 -9.82 -11.95 16.66
N ILE A 139 -11.08 -11.69 17.03
CA ILE A 139 -12.23 -12.53 16.67
C ILE A 139 -13.03 -11.74 15.64
N THR A 140 -13.25 -12.34 14.48
CA THR A 140 -13.97 -11.69 13.38
C THR A 140 -15.10 -12.55 12.84
N TYR A 141 -16.03 -11.89 12.16
CA TYR A 141 -17.25 -12.47 11.63
C TYR A 141 -17.35 -12.25 10.13
N LYS A 142 -17.53 -13.37 9.43
CA LYS A 142 -17.69 -13.50 7.98
C LYS A 142 -16.57 -12.87 7.16
N ASN A 143 -16.50 -13.34 5.93
CA ASN A 143 -15.67 -12.74 4.90
C ASN A 143 -16.56 -12.01 3.90
N TYR A 144 -16.15 -10.82 3.50
CA TYR A 144 -16.84 -9.98 2.54
C TYR A 144 -15.86 -9.55 1.46
N ILE A 145 -16.26 -9.72 0.20
CA ILE A 145 -15.45 -9.36 -0.97
C ILE A 145 -15.22 -7.83 -1.07
N SER A 146 -16.15 -7.03 -0.52
CA SER A 146 -16.08 -5.57 -0.61
C SER A 146 -16.41 -4.91 0.72
N LYS A 147 -15.80 -3.73 0.94
CA LYS A 147 -16.12 -2.85 2.07
C LYS A 147 -17.61 -2.50 2.15
N ASN A 148 -18.27 -2.32 1.01
CA ASN A 148 -19.70 -1.97 0.97
C ASN A 148 -20.55 -3.13 1.49
N ASN A 149 -20.25 -4.37 1.08
CA ASN A 149 -20.97 -5.55 1.57
C ASN A 149 -20.76 -5.74 3.07
N ALA A 150 -19.52 -5.52 3.56
CA ALA A 150 -19.22 -5.55 4.98
C ALA A 150 -19.98 -4.46 5.77
N SER A 151 -20.11 -3.26 5.20
CA SER A 151 -20.84 -2.14 5.81
C SER A 151 -22.34 -2.42 5.90
N GLU A 152 -22.94 -2.93 4.84
CA GLU A 152 -24.37 -3.28 4.85
C GLU A 152 -24.65 -4.40 5.87
N ALA A 153 -23.77 -5.40 5.96
CA ALA A 153 -23.88 -6.44 6.98
C ALA A 153 -23.67 -5.90 8.39
N CYS A 154 -22.75 -4.95 8.58
CA CYS A 154 -22.49 -4.27 9.85
C CYS A 154 -23.74 -3.56 10.38
N ASP A 155 -24.50 -2.88 9.51
CA ASP A 155 -25.72 -2.16 9.87
C ASP A 155 -26.84 -3.12 10.32
N LEU A 156 -26.86 -4.34 9.78
CA LEU A 156 -27.83 -5.39 10.12
C LEU A 156 -27.41 -6.22 11.34
N LEU A 157 -26.13 -6.18 11.73
CA LEU A 157 -25.57 -7.04 12.77
C LEU A 157 -25.87 -6.47 14.16
N THR A 158 -26.97 -6.91 14.78
CA THR A 158 -27.41 -6.44 16.10
C THR A 158 -26.53 -6.91 17.28
N ILE A 159 -25.51 -7.72 17.01
CA ILE A 159 -24.69 -8.38 18.03
C ILE A 159 -23.64 -7.42 18.61
N VAL A 160 -23.21 -6.45 17.83
CA VAL A 160 -22.22 -5.45 18.21
C VAL A 160 -22.82 -4.05 18.10
N LYS A 161 -22.63 -3.24 19.14
CA LYS A 161 -23.17 -1.86 19.18
C LYS A 161 -22.48 -0.93 18.19
N SER A 162 -21.22 -1.21 17.89
CA SER A 162 -20.39 -0.52 16.91
C SER A 162 -19.52 -1.58 16.25
N CYS A 163 -19.59 -1.73 14.94
CA CYS A 163 -18.74 -2.67 14.23
C CYS A 163 -17.57 -1.97 13.54
N ILE A 164 -16.43 -2.65 13.53
CA ILE A 164 -15.20 -2.21 12.90
C ILE A 164 -14.96 -3.17 11.75
N ILE A 165 -14.81 -2.63 10.54
CA ILE A 165 -14.50 -3.41 9.34
C ILE A 165 -12.98 -3.42 9.19
N LEU A 166 -12.40 -4.61 9.20
CA LEU A 166 -10.99 -4.84 8.96
C LEU A 166 -10.78 -5.21 7.50
N ASN A 167 -9.72 -4.67 6.88
CA ASN A 167 -9.18 -5.14 5.61
C ASN A 167 -7.90 -5.92 5.94
N LEU A 168 -7.87 -7.21 5.63
CA LEU A 168 -6.75 -8.08 5.98
C LEU A 168 -5.69 -8.19 4.86
N GLN A 169 -5.94 -7.60 3.70
CA GLN A 169 -4.97 -7.52 2.59
C GLN A 169 -3.96 -6.38 2.72
N ASN A 170 -4.14 -5.46 3.69
CA ASN A 170 -3.30 -4.27 3.92
C ASN A 170 -2.69 -4.26 5.33
#